data_AF-A0A832N9S4-F1
#
_entry.id   AF-A0A832N9S4-F1
#
_cell.length_a   1.000
_cell.length_b   1.000
_cell.length_c   1.000
_cell.angle_alpha   90.00
_cell.angle_beta   90.00
_cell.angle_gamma   90.00
#
_symmetry.space_group_name_H-M   'P 1'
#
loop_
_entity.id
_entity.type
_entity.pdbx_description
1 polymer ?
#
loop_
_entity_poly.entity_id
_entity_poly.type
_entity_poly.pdbx_seq_one_letter_code
_entity_poly.pdbx_strand_id
1 'polypeptide(L)'
;MLRVSQVLKLAEGLVRRATPLYVANALLPPFVIFILSRADGLVYAVLIPLVAYEIVCLLSLALLFAGRSALTEYSIGSACRLLLAAGALGVFTAFVVGGLLVLEAQRSVVRALSARERVKRRVLRSERHDG
;
A
#
# COMPACT_ATOMS: atom_id res chain seq x y z
N MET A 1 25.05 -2.01 1.64
CA MET A 1 23.96 -2.41 0.71
C MET A 1 23.03 -3.49 1.29
N LEU A 2 23.53 -4.46 2.06
CA LEU A 2 22.75 -5.57 2.66
C LEU A 2 21.52 -5.17 3.52
N ARG A 3 21.57 -4.09 4.29
CA ARG A 3 20.41 -3.65 5.10
C ARG A 3 19.25 -3.09 4.26
N VAL A 4 19.54 -2.45 3.13
CA VAL A 4 18.52 -1.84 2.27
C VAL A 4 17.75 -2.92 1.50
N SER A 5 18.45 -3.94 1.00
CA SER A 5 17.82 -5.09 0.34
C SER A 5 16.99 -5.93 1.31
N GLN A 6 17.42 -6.07 2.57
CA GLN A 6 16.61 -6.71 3.62
C GLN A 6 15.33 -5.93 3.91
N VAL A 7 15.38 -4.60 4.00
CA VAL A 7 14.19 -3.77 4.25
C VAL A 7 13.24 -3.79 3.04
N LEU A 8 13.76 -3.80 1.81
CA LEU A 8 12.94 -3.93 0.61
C LEU A 8 12.21 -5.29 0.59
N LYS A 9 12.91 -6.39 0.92
CA LYS A 9 12.31 -7.72 1.04
C LYS A 9 11.23 -7.79 2.14
N LEU A 10 11.44 -7.10 3.26
CA LEU A 10 10.47 -7.03 4.34
C LEU A 10 9.21 -6.26 3.91
N ALA A 11 9.39 -5.12 3.24
CA ALA A 11 8.28 -4.34 2.68
C ALA A 11 7.51 -5.13 1.62
N GLU A 12 8.21 -5.85 0.73
CA GLU A 12 7.59 -6.73 -0.25
C GLU A 12 6.79 -7.86 0.41
N GLY A 13 7.33 -8.46 1.48
CA GLY A 13 6.63 -9.47 2.28
C GLY A 13 5.34 -8.95 2.92
N LEU A 14 5.36 -7.73 3.44
CA LEU A 14 4.17 -7.07 4.01
C LEU A 14 3.12 -6.77 2.93
N VAL A 15 3.53 -6.23 1.78
CA VAL A 15 2.63 -5.99 0.65
C VAL A 15 2.02 -7.29 0.12
N ARG A 16 2.81 -8.37 0.06
CA ARG A 16 2.32 -9.70 -0.34
C ARG A 16 1.29 -10.27 0.63
N ARG A 17 1.44 -10.02 1.94
CA ARG A 17 0.43 -10.39 2.95
C ARG A 17 -0.81 -9.51 2.89
N ALA A 18 -0.68 -8.24 2.51
CA ALA A 18 -1.81 -7.33 2.31
C ALA A 18 -2.57 -7.59 0.99
N THR A 19 -1.95 -8.21 0.00
CA THR A 19 -2.58 -8.52 -1.29
C THR A 19 -3.88 -9.33 -1.17
N PRO A 20 -3.93 -10.49 -0.49
CA PRO A 20 -5.17 -11.28 -0.37
C PRO A 20 -6.29 -10.51 0.36
N LEU A 21 -5.92 -9.62 1.28
CA LEU A 21 -6.84 -8.77 2.02
C LEU A 21 -7.51 -7.74 1.08
N TYR A 22 -6.73 -7.09 0.22
CA TYR A 22 -7.28 -6.17 -0.78
C TYR A 22 -8.12 -6.89 -1.84
N VAL A 23 -7.72 -8.10 -2.24
CA VAL A 23 -8.52 -8.93 -3.18
C VAL A 23 -9.85 -9.32 -2.54
N ALA A 24 -9.84 -9.76 -1.28
CA ALA A 24 -11.08 -10.07 -0.55
C ALA A 24 -11.97 -8.84 -0.44
N ASN A 25 -11.39 -7.65 -0.20
CA ASN A 25 -12.15 -6.40 -0.14
C ASN A 25 -12.79 -6.03 -1.48
N ALA A 26 -12.11 -6.27 -2.61
CA ALA A 26 -12.68 -6.04 -3.94
C ALA A 26 -13.76 -7.08 -4.31
N LEU A 27 -13.77 -8.25 -3.68
CA LEU A 27 -14.82 -9.25 -3.89
C LEU A 27 -16.06 -9.00 -3.02
N LEU A 28 -15.93 -8.24 -1.93
CA LEU A 28 -17.02 -7.96 -1.00
C LEU A 28 -18.19 -7.24 -1.68
N PRO A 29 -18.00 -6.12 -2.41
CA PRO A 29 -19.10 -5.41 -3.05
C PRO A 29 -19.89 -6.25 -4.06
N PRO A 30 -19.29 -6.99 -5.02
CA PRO A 30 -20.07 -7.81 -5.94
C PRO A 30 -20.85 -8.93 -5.21
N PHE A 31 -20.31 -9.49 -4.12
CA PHE A 31 -21.07 -10.43 -3.27
C PHE A 31 -22.27 -9.77 -2.60
N VAL A 32 -22.10 -8.57 -2.07
CA VAL A 32 -23.19 -7.83 -1.41
C VAL A 32 -24.26 -7.41 -2.43
N ILE A 33 -23.87 -6.98 -3.65
CA ILE A 33 -24.80 -6.71 -4.75
C ILE A 33 -25.60 -7.98 -5.09
N PHE A 34 -24.92 -9.13 -5.20
CA PHE A 34 -25.56 -10.39 -5.52
C PHE A 34 -26.59 -10.80 -4.46
N ILE A 35 -26.25 -10.66 -3.17
CA ILE A 35 -27.18 -10.97 -2.07
C ILE A 35 -28.36 -9.99 -2.06
N LEU A 36 -28.09 -8.68 -2.18
CA LEU A 36 -29.12 -7.64 -2.21
C LEU A 36 -30.02 -7.75 -3.42
N SER A 37 -29.55 -8.27 -4.56
CA SER A 37 -30.36 -8.45 -5.77
C SER A 37 -31.58 -9.35 -5.55
N ARG A 38 -31.60 -10.15 -4.49
CA ARG A 38 -32.74 -10.96 -4.06
C ARG A 38 -33.71 -10.26 -3.12
N ALA A 39 -33.36 -9.09 -2.60
CA ALA A 39 -34.20 -8.30 -1.70
C ALA A 39 -34.85 -7.16 -2.50
N ASP A 40 -36.11 -7.35 -2.89
CA ASP A 40 -36.86 -6.39 -3.68
C ASP A 40 -36.90 -5.00 -3.01
N GLY A 41 -36.53 -3.96 -3.77
CA GLY A 41 -36.67 -2.55 -3.40
C GLY A 41 -35.42 -1.84 -2.85
N LEU A 42 -34.55 -2.52 -2.09
CA LEU A 42 -33.35 -1.91 -1.48
C LEU A 42 -32.17 -1.77 -2.44
N VAL A 43 -32.17 -2.55 -3.52
CA VAL A 43 -31.07 -2.61 -4.50
C VAL A 43 -30.76 -1.23 -5.06
N TYR A 44 -31.76 -0.50 -5.54
CA TYR A 44 -31.52 0.77 -6.26
C TYR A 44 -30.95 1.87 -5.39
N ALA A 45 -31.32 1.93 -4.09
CA ALA A 45 -30.80 2.93 -3.16
C ALA A 45 -29.34 2.62 -2.75
N VAL A 46 -28.98 1.34 -2.69
CA VAL A 46 -27.67 0.88 -2.20
C VAL A 46 -26.68 0.60 -3.34
N LEU A 47 -27.15 0.46 -4.59
CA LEU A 47 -26.32 0.14 -5.75
C LEU A 47 -25.29 1.23 -6.05
N ILE A 48 -25.70 2.50 -6.10
CA ILE A 48 -24.82 3.63 -6.41
C ILE A 48 -23.66 3.73 -5.40
N PRO A 49 -23.90 3.75 -4.07
CA PRO A 49 -22.80 3.79 -3.12
C PRO A 49 -21.94 2.53 -3.16
N LEU A 50 -22.50 1.34 -3.44
CA LEU A 50 -21.70 0.12 -3.59
C LEU A 50 -20.79 0.15 -4.81
N VAL A 51 -21.27 0.63 -5.95
CA VAL A 51 -20.46 0.78 -7.17
C VAL A 51 -19.35 1.81 -6.95
N ALA A 52 -19.66 2.94 -6.31
CA ALA A 52 -18.64 3.92 -5.95
C ALA A 52 -17.58 3.31 -5.02
N TYR A 53 -18.00 2.55 -4.01
CA TYR A 53 -17.10 1.87 -3.10
C TYR A 53 -16.23 0.80 -3.80
N GLU A 54 -16.80 0.05 -4.74
CA GLU A 54 -16.09 -0.94 -5.56
C GLU A 54 -14.99 -0.28 -6.40
N ILE A 55 -15.30 0.86 -7.04
CA ILE A 55 -14.29 1.63 -7.79
C ILE A 55 -13.12 2.03 -6.88
N VAL A 56 -13.40 2.47 -5.65
CA VAL A 56 -12.36 2.82 -4.68
C VAL A 56 -11.55 1.59 -4.26
N CYS A 57 -12.19 0.43 -4.08
CA CYS A 57 -11.50 -0.83 -3.76
C CYS A 57 -10.57 -1.27 -4.89
N LEU A 58 -11.04 -1.23 -6.14
CA LEU A 58 -10.25 -1.55 -7.32
C LEU A 58 -9.08 -0.57 -7.50
N LEU A 59 -9.31 0.72 -7.27
CA LEU A 59 -8.25 1.74 -7.33
C LEU A 59 -7.18 1.49 -6.25
N SER A 60 -7.61 1.16 -5.03
CA SER A 60 -6.73 0.82 -3.92
C SER A 60 -5.86 -0.42 -4.22
N LEU A 61 -6.46 -1.45 -4.84
CA LEU A 61 -5.78 -2.65 -5.31
C LEU A 61 -4.78 -2.33 -6.45
N ALA A 62 -5.17 -1.48 -7.41
CA ALA A 62 -4.30 -1.05 -8.50
C ALA A 62 -3.08 -0.29 -7.97
N LEU A 63 -3.26 0.60 -6.99
CA LEU A 63 -2.16 1.31 -6.33
C LEU A 63 -1.25 0.37 -5.54
N LEU A 64 -1.81 -0.66 -4.88
CA LEU A 64 -1.03 -1.68 -4.20
C LEU A 64 -0.12 -2.44 -5.19
N PHE A 65 -0.67 -2.87 -6.33
CA PHE A 65 0.12 -3.53 -7.38
C PHE A 65 1.16 -2.61 -8.01
N ALA A 66 0.81 -1.36 -8.31
CA ALA A 66 1.75 -0.37 -8.82
C ALA A 66 2.88 -0.09 -7.82
N GLY A 67 2.56 0.03 -6.53
CA GLY A 67 3.54 0.18 -5.45
C GLY A 67 4.46 -1.03 -5.33
N ARG A 68 3.92 -2.25 -5.48
CA ARG A 68 4.71 -3.49 -5.51
C ARG A 68 5.66 -3.53 -6.71
N SER A 69 5.18 -3.21 -7.91
CA SER A 69 6.02 -3.17 -9.12
C SER A 69 7.13 -2.12 -9.00
N ALA A 70 6.82 -0.96 -8.42
CA ALA A 70 7.81 0.08 -8.15
C ALA A 70 8.87 -0.36 -7.11
N LEU A 71 8.50 -1.19 -6.12
CA LEU A 71 9.46 -1.81 -5.19
C LEU A 71 10.40 -2.78 -5.92
N THR A 72 9.89 -3.58 -6.87
CA THR A 72 10.70 -4.52 -7.65
C THR A 72 11.65 -3.82 -8.64
N GLU A 73 11.26 -2.65 -9.16
CA GLU A 73 12.09 -1.82 -10.05
C GLU A 73 13.09 -0.92 -9.29
N TYR A 74 13.22 -1.07 -7.97
CA TYR A 74 14.08 -0.23 -7.11
C TYR A 74 13.76 1.28 -7.14
N SER A 75 12.57 1.68 -7.61
CA SER A 75 12.13 3.09 -7.59
C SER A 75 11.48 3.43 -6.25
N ILE A 76 12.33 3.63 -5.24
CA ILE A 76 11.88 3.76 -3.84
C ILE A 76 10.99 4.98 -3.62
N GLY A 77 11.22 6.06 -4.36
CA GLY A 77 10.44 7.31 -4.26
C GLY A 77 8.98 7.16 -4.71
N SER A 78 8.76 6.53 -5.87
CA SER A 78 7.40 6.29 -6.39
C SER A 78 6.71 5.19 -5.59
N ALA A 79 7.41 4.11 -5.25
CA ALA A 79 6.89 3.03 -4.42
C ALA A 79 6.33 3.57 -3.09
N CYS A 80 7.05 4.48 -2.43
CA CYS A 80 6.63 5.05 -1.16
C CYS A 80 5.34 5.89 -1.27
N ARG A 81 5.20 6.69 -2.34
CA ARG A 81 3.99 7.48 -2.59
C ARG A 81 2.79 6.60 -2.92
N LEU A 82 3.00 5.58 -3.75
CA LEU A 82 1.96 4.64 -4.17
C LEU A 82 1.49 3.77 -3.00
N LEU A 83 2.40 3.27 -2.17
CA LEU A 83 2.05 2.52 -0.96
C LEU A 83 1.34 3.40 0.07
N LEU A 84 1.74 4.67 0.23
CA LEU A 84 1.01 5.59 1.11
C LEU A 84 -0.42 5.82 0.63
N ALA A 85 -0.60 6.05 -0.68
CA ALA A 85 -1.93 6.21 -1.27
C ALA A 85 -2.77 4.94 -1.13
N ALA A 86 -2.21 3.77 -1.47
CA ALA A 86 -2.87 2.48 -1.32
C ALA A 86 -3.25 2.19 0.14
N GLY A 87 -2.35 2.45 1.08
CA GLY A 87 -2.58 2.24 2.50
C GLY A 87 -3.66 3.18 3.06
N ALA A 88 -3.63 4.47 2.73
CA ALA A 88 -4.64 5.44 3.15
C ALA A 88 -6.03 5.09 2.59
N LEU A 89 -6.10 4.75 1.30
CA LEU A 89 -7.34 4.28 0.66
C LEU A 89 -7.84 2.97 1.28
N GLY A 90 -6.95 2.01 1.57
CA GLY A 90 -7.30 0.75 2.21
C GLY A 90 -7.82 0.88 3.64
N VAL A 91 -7.31 1.84 4.41
CA VAL A 91 -7.87 2.18 5.74
C VAL A 91 -9.27 2.78 5.60
N PHE A 92 -9.48 3.63 4.60
CA PHE A 92 -10.77 4.27 4.36
C PHE A 92 -11.83 3.28 3.85
N THR A 93 -11.44 2.29 3.03
CA THR A 93 -12.33 1.24 2.51
C THR A 93 -12.51 0.07 3.48
N ALA A 94 -12.72 0.37 4.77
CA ALA A 94 -13.04 -0.61 5.83
C ALA A 94 -12.03 -1.77 6.01
N PHE A 95 -10.86 -1.72 5.37
CA PHE A 95 -9.85 -2.77 5.41
C PHE A 95 -8.62 -2.32 6.22
N VAL A 96 -8.90 -1.87 7.46
CA VAL A 96 -7.93 -1.26 8.37
C VAL A 96 -6.66 -2.12 8.53
N VAL A 97 -6.80 -3.44 8.65
CA VAL A 97 -5.66 -4.36 8.79
C VAL A 97 -4.79 -4.37 7.53
N GLY A 98 -5.40 -4.43 6.34
CA GLY A 98 -4.67 -4.39 5.07
C GLY A 98 -3.99 -3.03 4.86
N GLY A 99 -4.71 -1.94 5.10
CA GLY A 99 -4.17 -0.58 4.98
C GLY A 99 -3.03 -0.30 5.96
N LEU A 100 -3.14 -0.78 7.21
CA LEU A 100 -2.08 -0.68 8.21
C LEU A 100 -0.81 -1.43 7.79
N LEU A 101 -0.93 -2.66 7.28
CA LEU A 101 0.22 -3.43 6.78
C LEU A 101 0.95 -2.71 5.65
N VAL A 102 0.22 -2.05 4.76
CA VAL A 102 0.78 -1.27 3.65
C VAL A 102 1.45 0.01 4.15
N LEU A 103 0.85 0.71 5.12
CA LEU A 103 1.45 1.89 5.75
C LEU A 103 2.70 1.52 6.58
N GLU A 104 2.71 0.36 7.21
CA GLU A 104 3.86 -0.15 7.96
C GLU A 104 5.00 -0.53 7.00
N ALA A 105 4.71 -1.15 5.86
CA ALA A 105 5.67 -1.38 4.79
C ALA A 105 6.29 -0.06 4.30
N GLN A 106 5.45 0.95 4.06
CA GLN A 106 5.88 2.29 3.65
C GLN A 106 6.79 2.95 4.69
N ARG A 107 6.39 2.94 5.97
CA ARG A 107 7.20 3.51 7.07
C ARG A 107 8.54 2.82 7.22
N SER A 108 8.59 1.50 7.02
CA SER A 108 9.81 0.71 7.06
C SER A 108 10.82 1.17 6.00
N VAL A 109 10.34 1.37 4.77
CA VAL A 109 11.13 1.84 3.64
C VAL A 109 11.66 3.26 3.87
N VAL A 110 10.82 4.17 4.37
CA VAL A 110 11.21 5.56 4.69
C VAL A 110 12.27 5.63 5.80
N ARG A 111 12.11 4.84 6.87
CA ARG A 111 13.09 4.78 7.96
C ARG A 111 14.46 4.28 7.48
N ALA A 112 14.47 3.27 6.61
CA ALA A 112 15.72 2.75 6.06
C ALA A 112 16.43 3.76 5.13
N LEU A 113 15.67 4.49 4.30
CA LEU A 113 16.21 5.55 3.45
C LEU A 113 16.81 6.69 4.27
N SER A 114 16.08 7.20 5.26
CA SER A 114 16.55 8.31 6.11
C SER A 114 17.78 7.92 6.95
N ALA A 115 17.87 6.67 7.41
CA ALA A 115 19.06 6.16 8.08
C ALA A 115 20.29 6.13 7.14
N ARG A 116 20.11 5.70 5.89
CA ARG A 116 21.19 5.70 4.88
C ARG A 116 21.67 7.12 4.56
N GLU A 117 20.76 8.06 4.45
CA GLU A 117 21.09 9.45 4.11
C GLU A 117 21.87 10.14 5.24
N ARG A 118 21.52 9.87 6.51
CA ARG A 118 22.28 10.34 7.67
C ARG A 118 23.71 9.78 7.71
N VAL A 119 23.88 8.49 7.41
CA VAL A 119 25.21 7.86 7.34
C VAL A 119 26.02 8.49 6.21
N LYS A 120 25.45 8.64 5.00
CA LYS A 120 26.12 9.29 3.87
C LYS A 120 26.56 10.72 4.19
N ARG A 121 25.70 11.52 4.84
CA ARG A 121 26.06 12.89 5.28
C ARG A 121 27.16 12.92 6.34
N ARG A 122 27.24 11.92 7.22
CA ARG A 122 28.31 11.83 8.22
C ARG A 122 29.65 11.48 7.58
N VAL A 123 29.69 10.53 6.65
CA VAL A 123 30.92 10.18 5.92
C VAL A 123 31.46 11.40 5.15
N LEU A 124 30.59 12.08 4.40
CA LEU A 124 30.94 13.31 3.65
C LEU A 124 31.42 14.47 4.54
N ARG A 125 31.04 14.50 5.83
CA ARG A 125 31.55 15.48 6.80
C ARG A 125 32.90 15.08 7.39
N SER A 126 33.15 13.78 7.58
CA SER A 126 34.45 13.27 8.01
C SER A 126 35.52 13.56 6.96
N GLU A 127 35.21 13.26 5.69
CA GLU A 127 36.14 13.49 4.56
C GLU A 127 36.47 14.98 4.33
N ARG A 128 35.67 15.92 4.84
CA ARG A 128 35.95 17.36 4.78
C ARG A 128 36.76 17.90 5.96
N HIS A 129 36.90 17.13 7.04
CA HIS A 129 37.67 17.54 8.21
C HIS A 129 39.09 16.95 8.22
N ASP A 130 39.31 15.89 7.44
CA ASP A 130 40.60 15.18 7.35
C ASP A 130 41.45 15.61 6.13
N GLY A 131 41.08 16.68 5.41
CA GLY A 131 41.82 17.23 4.26
C GLY A 131 41.96 18.74 4.36
#